data_AF-A0A8S2WG66-F1
#
_entry.id   AF-A0A8S2WG66-F1
#
_cell.length_a   1.000
_cell.length_b   1.000
_cell.length_c   1.000
_cell.angle_alpha   90.00
_cell.angle_beta   90.00
_cell.angle_gamma   90.00
#
_symmetry.space_group_name_H-M   'P 1'
#
loop_
_entity.id
_entity.type
_entity.pdbx_description
1 polymer ?
#
loop_
_entity_poly.entity_id
_entity_poly.type
_entity_poly.pdbx_seq_one_letter_code
_entity_poly.pdbx_strand_id
1 'polypeptide(L)' 'MKEQDEIQQAHWNLKSLSIFTAFLWSKTENFPFALPSSDVTHDKFVVNSALDIILNHVESVLP' A
#
# COMPACT_ATOMS: atom_id res chain seq x y z
N MET A 1 12.04 -31.90 0.61
CA MET A 1 11.20 -31.08 -0.30
C MET A 1 9.82 -30.81 0.28
N LYS A 2 9.05 -31.82 0.75
CA LYS A 2 7.73 -31.59 1.37
C LYS A 2 7.71 -30.58 2.53
N GLU A 3 8.67 -30.64 3.45
CA GLU A 3 8.72 -29.68 4.59
C GLU A 3 8.96 -28.23 4.17
N GLN A 4 9.75 -27.98 3.11
CA GLN A 4 9.99 -26.62 2.63
C GLN A 4 8.75 -26.04 1.95
N ASP A 5 8.02 -26.87 1.19
CA ASP A 5 6.76 -26.46 0.57
C ASP A 5 5.69 -26.18 1.64
N GLU A 6 5.64 -26.97 2.72
CA GLU A 6 4.72 -26.75 3.84
C GLU A 6 5.05 -25.48 4.63
N ILE A 7 6.33 -25.19 4.87
CA ILE A 7 6.77 -23.93 5.51
C ILE A 7 6.45 -22.72 4.61
N GLN A 8 6.67 -22.82 3.30
CA GLN A 8 6.34 -21.75 2.36
C GLN A 8 4.82 -21.54 2.24
N GLN A 9 4.03 -22.61 2.22
CA GLN A 9 2.57 -22.54 2.25
C GLN A 9 2.03 -21.95 3.55
N ALA A 10 2.64 -22.27 4.70
CA ALA A 10 2.28 -21.67 5.99
C ALA A 10 2.52 -20.16 6.01
N HIS A 11 3.57 -19.66 5.35
CA HIS A 11 3.83 -18.23 5.19
C HIS A 11 2.91 -17.53 4.17
N TRP A 12 2.35 -18.28 3.21
CA TRP A 12 1.41 -17.75 2.20
C TRP A 12 -0.07 -17.81 2.62
N ASN A 13 -0.38 -18.48 3.74
CA ASN A 13 -1.74 -18.54 4.31
C ASN A 13 -2.19 -17.27 5.06
N LEU A 14 -1.35 -16.23 5.10
CA LEU A 14 -1.70 -14.95 5.70
C LEU A 14 -2.32 -14.06 4.62
N LYS A 15 -3.65 -13.98 4.65
CA LYS A 15 -4.55 -13.06 3.92
C LYS A 15 -3.82 -12.05 3.00
N SER A 16 -4.07 -12.14 1.70
CA SER A 16 -3.53 -11.20 0.71
C SER A 16 -3.78 -9.74 1.08
N LEU A 17 -2.80 -8.88 0.83
CA LEU A 17 -2.81 -7.46 1.16
C LEU A 17 -2.42 -6.65 -0.08
N SER A 18 -3.09 -5.53 -0.31
CA SER A 18 -2.66 -4.53 -1.29
C SER A 18 -1.82 -3.46 -0.60
N ILE A 19 -0.80 -2.96 -1.30
CA ILE A 19 0.03 -1.85 -0.82
C ILE A 19 -0.01 -0.77 -1.90
N PHE A 20 -0.58 0.39 -1.57
CA PHE A 20 -0.54 1.57 -2.41
C PHE A 20 0.63 2.44 -1.97
N THR A 21 1.59 2.66 -2.86
CA THR A 21 2.77 3.48 -2.58
C THR A 21 2.67 4.81 -3.31
N ALA A 22 3.13 5.87 -2.65
CA ALA A 22 3.27 7.19 -3.24
C ALA A 22 4.60 7.80 -2.79
N PHE A 23 5.16 8.66 -3.65
CA PHE A 23 6.36 9.41 -3.32
C PHE A 23 6.11 10.87 -3.66
N LEU A 24 6.13 11.71 -2.64
CA LEU A 24 6.05 13.15 -2.80
C LEU A 24 7.46 13.72 -2.92
N TRP A 25 7.69 14.43 -4.02
CA TRP A 25 8.90 15.23 -4.20
C TRP A 25 8.55 16.71 -4.12
N SER A 26 9.12 17.41 -3.15
CA SER A 26 9.07 18.87 -3.06
C SER A 26 10.47 19.47 -3.12
N LYS A 27 10.56 20.81 -3.22
CA LYS A 27 11.84 21.51 -3.21
C LYS A 27 12.56 21.42 -1.85
N THR A 28 11.79 21.28 -0.77
CA THR A 28 12.29 21.31 0.60
C THR A 28 12.47 19.91 1.17
N GLU A 29 11.53 19.00 0.91
CA GLU A 29 11.51 17.65 1.47
C GLU A 29 10.97 16.60 0.50
N ASN A 30 11.38 15.36 0.73
CA ASN A 30 10.85 14.17 0.07
C ASN A 30 10.09 13.34 1.10
N PHE A 31 8.89 12.89 0.74
CA PHE A 31 8.06 12.12 1.64
C PHE A 31 7.61 10.81 0.98
N PRO A 32 8.18 9.66 1.38
CA PRO A 32 7.66 8.36 0.96
C PRO A 32 6.41 8.00 1.77
N PHE A 33 5.41 7.45 1.09
CA PHE A 33 4.15 7.05 1.70
C PHE A 33 3.75 5.64 1.26
N ALA A 34 3.22 4.85 2.18
CA ALA A 34 2.68 3.52 1.92
C ALA A 34 1.37 3.33 2.69
N LEU A 35 0.31 2.95 1.96
CA LEU A 35 -1.01 2.64 2.48
C LEU A 35 -1.28 1.14 2.31
N PRO A 36 -1.20 0.36 3.40
CA PRO A 36 -1.62 -1.04 3.39
C PRO A 36 -3.15 -1.13 3.40
N SER A 37 -3.70 -2.02 2.57
CA SER A 37 -5.14 -2.27 2.47
C SER A 37 -5.42 -3.77 2.52
N SER A 38 -6.39 -4.17 3.35
CA SER A 38 -6.94 -5.52 3.33
C SER A 38 -7.89 -5.78 2.16
N ASP A 39 -8.30 -4.71 1.47
CA ASP A 39 -9.02 -4.82 0.20
C ASP A 39 -8.01 -5.01 -0.92
N VAL A 40 -8.10 -6.17 -1.56
CA VAL A 40 -7.22 -6.61 -2.65
C VAL A 40 -7.80 -6.33 -4.03
N THR A 41 -9.01 -5.77 -4.08
CA THR A 41 -9.64 -5.36 -5.33
C THR A 41 -9.01 -4.05 -5.78
N HIS A 42 -8.51 -4.01 -7.02
CA HIS A 42 -7.88 -2.83 -7.61
C HIS A 42 -8.82 -2.18 -8.62
N ASP A 43 -10.11 -2.08 -8.27
CA ASP A 43 -11.08 -1.42 -9.13
C ASP A 43 -10.99 0.10 -9.02
N LYS A 44 -11.75 0.80 -9.88
CA LYS A 44 -11.75 2.26 -9.93
C LYS A 44 -12.09 2.91 -8.58
N PHE A 45 -12.97 2.29 -7.78
CA PHE A 45 -13.42 2.87 -6.52
C PHE A 45 -12.35 2.74 -5.44
N VAL A 46 -11.70 1.57 -5.34
CA VAL A 46 -10.62 1.34 -4.37
C VAL A 46 -9.41 2.21 -4.70
N VAL A 47 -9.02 2.27 -5.98
CA VAL A 47 -7.90 3.11 -6.43
C VAL A 47 -8.19 4.59 -6.16
N ASN A 48 -9.41 5.07 -6.48
CA ASN A 48 -9.79 6.45 -6.19
C ASN A 48 -9.76 6.76 -4.68
N SER A 49 -10.28 5.85 -3.85
CA SER A 49 -10.27 6.03 -2.39
C SER A 49 -8.83 6.09 -1.84
N ALA A 50 -7.93 5.24 -2.34
CA ALA A 50 -6.52 5.28 -1.96
C ALA A 50 -5.85 6.59 -2.39
N LEU A 51 -6.15 7.09 -3.60
CA LEU A 51 -5.65 8.37 -4.10
C LEU A 51 -6.15 9.54 -3.25
N ASP A 52 -7.43 9.57 -2.89
CA ASP A 52 -7.98 10.63 -2.03
C ASP A 52 -7.28 10.67 -0.67
N ILE A 53 -7.00 9.50 -0.07
CA ILE A 53 -6.24 9.41 1.19
C ILE A 53 -4.81 9.97 1.00
N ILE A 54 -4.13 9.59 -0.08
CA ILE A 54 -2.78 10.06 -0.39
C ILE A 54 -2.76 11.58 -0.57
N LEU A 55 -3.70 12.13 -1.35
CA LEU A 55 -3.78 13.56 -1.64
C LEU A 55 -4.09 14.38 -0.38
N ASN A 56 -5.07 13.95 0.43
CA ASN A 56 -5.38 14.60 1.70
C ASN A 56 -4.17 14.59 2.65
N HIS A 57 -3.39 13.51 2.67
CA HIS A 57 -2.17 13.45 3.47
C HIS A 57 -1.12 14.44 2.94
N VAL A 58 -0.91 14.48 1.63
CA VAL A 58 0.00 15.43 0.98
C VAL A 58 -0.40 16.88 1.28
N GLU A 59 -1.69 17.23 1.19
CA GLU A 59 -2.20 18.57 1.52
C GLU A 59 -1.99 18.93 3.00
N SER A 60 -2.01 17.96 3.91
CA SER A 60 -1.74 18.21 5.33
C SER A 60 -0.27 18.42 5.67
N VAL A 61 0.63 17.90 4.83
CA VAL A 61 2.10 17.92 5.05
C VAL A 61 2.76 19.06 4.26
N LEU A 62 2.20 19.42 3.11
CA LEU A 62 2.66 20.57 2.34
C LEU A 62 2.16 21.88 2.98
N PRO A 63 3.05 22.84 3.25
CA PRO A 63 2.70 24.15 3.79
C PRO A 63 1.99 25.06 2.76
#